data_AF-A0A1Q3S9G5-F1
#
_entry.id   AF-A0A1Q3S9G5-F1
#
_cell.length_a   1.000
_cell.length_b   1.000
_cell.length_c   1.000
_cell.angle_alpha   90.00
_cell.angle_beta   90.00
_cell.angle_gamma   90.00
#
_symmetry.space_group_name_H-M   'P 1'
#
loop_
_entity.id
_entity.type
_entity.pdbx_description
1 polymer ?
#
loop_
_entity_poly.entity_id
_entity_poly.type
_entity_poly.pdbx_seq_one_letter_code
_entity_poly.pdbx_strand_id
1 'polypeptide(L)'
;MKNITTREELKKYFERGDRPTESQFSELIDGYVHLNELNFGLSIKPATEIFNKYYDFYKADDVANSGAGHIIIESEAGKDPQIFNGYHHVLSREVFYKKLHIELLGGIKIETHQPKIIIKRYKQKKRLRSGFKKKSGFYREKMTDAELWQRKSEYIVKEREMILDLEPIHYFRPNKAYKNFLPSGSLNKSGSFKYSRHGKAFVPITMQVEILINGIAYRSQPVGLKIILGSAGDTDSINYLLD
;
A
#
# COMPACT_ATOMS: atom_id res chain seq x y z
N MET A 1 32.65 12.85 -26.98
CA MET A 1 32.46 11.41 -27.32
C MET A 1 30.98 11.17 -27.56
N LYS A 2 30.63 10.36 -28.57
CA LYS A 2 29.25 10.15 -28.99
C LYS A 2 28.66 8.99 -28.18
N ASN A 3 27.73 9.27 -27.27
CA ASN A 3 27.02 8.23 -26.54
C ASN A 3 26.11 7.49 -27.53
N ILE A 4 26.24 6.17 -27.63
CA ILE A 4 25.35 5.34 -28.44
C ILE A 4 24.07 5.16 -27.62
N THR A 5 22.96 5.75 -28.07
CA THR A 5 21.73 5.84 -27.26
C THR A 5 20.57 5.01 -27.80
N THR A 6 20.72 4.43 -29.00
CA THR A 6 19.65 3.71 -29.67
C THR A 6 20.10 2.35 -30.22
N ARG A 7 19.15 1.40 -30.29
CA ARG A 7 19.37 0.04 -30.81
C ARG A 7 19.89 0.04 -32.26
N GLU A 8 19.41 0.95 -33.09
CA GLU A 8 19.80 1.06 -34.50
C GLU A 8 21.21 1.61 -34.68
N GLU A 9 21.64 2.56 -33.84
CA GLU A 9 23.02 3.03 -33.80
C GLU A 9 23.97 1.90 -33.38
N LEU A 10 23.57 1.12 -32.37
CA LEU A 10 24.30 -0.06 -31.88
C LEU A 10 24.46 -1.13 -32.96
N LYS A 11 23.38 -1.42 -33.69
CA LYS A 11 23.40 -2.38 -34.79
C LYS A 11 24.34 -1.93 -35.91
N LYS A 12 24.24 -0.66 -36.32
CA LYS A 12 25.13 -0.07 -37.34
C LYS A 12 26.59 0.02 -36.87
N TYR A 13 26.83 0.19 -35.57
CA TYR A 13 28.16 0.23 -34.99
C TYR A 13 28.89 -1.12 -35.13
N PHE A 14 28.21 -2.22 -34.81
CA PHE A 14 28.76 -3.57 -34.97
C PHE A 14 28.80 -4.04 -36.43
N GLU A 15 27.80 -3.69 -37.25
CA GLU A 15 27.79 -4.00 -38.69
C GLU A 15 28.94 -3.33 -39.45
N ARG A 16 29.48 -2.20 -38.95
CA ARG A 16 30.66 -1.52 -39.50
C ARG A 16 32.00 -2.17 -39.09
N GLY A 17 31.98 -3.13 -38.18
CA GLY A 17 33.20 -3.80 -37.68
C GLY A 17 33.98 -3.01 -36.62
N ASP A 18 33.42 -1.92 -36.09
CA ASP A 18 34.04 -1.15 -35.01
C ASP A 18 33.98 -1.94 -33.69
N ARG A 19 35.12 -2.05 -33.00
CA ARG A 19 35.20 -2.71 -31.68
C ARG A 19 34.94 -1.68 -30.57
N PRO A 20 33.94 -1.87 -29.69
CA PRO A 20 33.75 -0.98 -28.55
C PRO A 20 34.97 -1.03 -27.63
N THR A 21 35.28 0.08 -26.98
CA THR A 21 36.24 0.06 -25.85
C THR A 21 35.63 -0.71 -24.68
N GLU A 22 36.46 -1.22 -23.75
CA GLU A 22 35.98 -1.91 -22.55
C GLU A 22 34.93 -1.08 -21.78
N SER A 23 35.15 0.24 -21.67
CA SER A 23 34.21 1.15 -21.00
C SER A 23 32.87 1.23 -21.73
N GLN A 24 32.88 1.34 -23.07
CA GLN A 24 31.65 1.38 -23.86
C GLN A 24 30.89 0.06 -23.80
N PHE A 25 31.61 -1.07 -23.77
CA PHE A 25 31.00 -2.39 -23.63
C PHE A 25 30.40 -2.60 -22.24
N SER A 26 31.10 -2.15 -21.18
CA SER A 26 30.59 -2.18 -19.81
C SER A 26 29.29 -1.39 -19.69
N GLU A 27 29.25 -0.14 -20.17
CA GLU A 27 28.03 0.69 -20.16
C GLU A 27 26.87 0.05 -20.92
N LEU A 28 27.17 -0.68 -21.99
CA LEU A 28 26.18 -1.39 -22.80
C LEU A 28 25.59 -2.59 -22.07
N ILE A 29 26.45 -3.39 -21.43
CA ILE A 29 26.03 -4.52 -20.60
C ILE A 29 25.22 -4.00 -19.42
N ASP A 30 25.69 -2.96 -18.73
CA ASP A 30 24.97 -2.34 -17.61
C ASP A 30 23.59 -1.81 -18.05
N GLY A 31 23.50 -1.18 -19.22
CA GLY A 31 22.23 -0.72 -19.79
C GLY A 31 21.28 -1.85 -20.16
N TYR A 32 21.80 -2.95 -20.71
CA TYR A 32 20.98 -4.11 -21.10
C TYR A 32 20.53 -4.94 -19.90
N VAL A 33 21.41 -5.09 -18.91
CA VAL A 33 21.12 -5.68 -17.60
C VAL A 33 20.09 -4.81 -16.87
N HIS A 34 20.21 -3.49 -16.88
CA HIS A 34 19.19 -2.59 -16.34
C HIS A 34 17.82 -2.76 -17.01
N LEU A 35 17.76 -2.87 -18.34
CA LEU A 35 16.48 -3.04 -19.04
C LEU A 35 15.82 -4.41 -18.78
N ASN A 36 16.60 -5.48 -18.60
CA ASN A 36 16.05 -6.81 -18.33
C ASN A 36 15.79 -7.09 -16.84
N GLU A 37 16.66 -6.60 -15.95
CA GLU A 37 16.56 -6.84 -14.50
C GLU A 37 15.67 -5.82 -13.80
N LEU A 38 15.54 -4.58 -14.33
CA LEU A 38 14.72 -3.53 -13.72
C LEU A 38 13.34 -3.35 -14.36
N ASN A 39 13.01 -4.11 -15.39
CA ASN A 39 11.65 -4.15 -15.93
C ASN A 39 10.79 -5.17 -15.17
N PHE A 40 10.42 -4.79 -13.96
CA PHE A 40 9.58 -5.59 -13.08
C PHE A 40 8.50 -4.74 -12.42
N GLY A 41 7.45 -5.40 -11.94
CA GLY A 41 6.30 -4.69 -11.40
C GLY A 41 5.28 -5.57 -10.72
N LEU A 42 4.11 -4.99 -10.52
CA LEU A 42 2.95 -5.66 -9.93
C LEU A 42 1.77 -5.54 -10.87
N SER A 43 1.10 -6.67 -11.10
CA SER A 43 -0.28 -6.71 -11.57
C SER A 43 -1.16 -6.94 -10.36
N ILE A 44 -2.18 -6.10 -10.17
CA ILE A 44 -3.06 -6.12 -9.00
C ILE A 44 -4.50 -6.14 -9.49
N LYS A 45 -5.33 -7.01 -8.93
CA LYS A 45 -6.77 -7.08 -9.20
C LYS A 45 -7.52 -7.40 -7.91
N PRO A 46 -8.75 -6.91 -7.71
CA PRO A 46 -9.60 -7.43 -6.64
C PRO A 46 -9.83 -8.92 -6.85
N ALA A 47 -9.75 -9.72 -5.79
CA ALA A 47 -10.09 -11.12 -5.85
C ALA A 47 -11.59 -11.31 -6.19
N THR A 48 -11.91 -12.45 -6.80
CA THR A 48 -13.30 -12.78 -7.14
C THR A 48 -14.12 -13.04 -5.88
N GLU A 49 -13.54 -13.79 -4.94
CA GLU A 49 -14.13 -14.18 -3.66
C GLU A 49 -14.41 -12.97 -2.75
N ILE A 50 -15.51 -13.07 -2.01
CA ILE A 50 -15.91 -12.13 -0.97
C ILE A 50 -15.70 -12.81 0.37
N PHE A 51 -15.06 -12.10 1.29
CA PHE A 51 -14.81 -12.53 2.66
C PHE A 51 -15.65 -11.68 3.60
N ASN A 52 -15.95 -12.21 4.78
CA ASN A 52 -16.67 -11.51 5.82
C ASN A 52 -16.06 -11.81 7.19
N LYS A 53 -16.06 -10.81 8.05
CA LYS A 53 -15.69 -10.92 9.46
C LYS A 53 -16.62 -10.02 10.27
N TYR A 54 -16.91 -10.40 11.50
CA TYR A 54 -17.69 -9.58 12.42
C TYR A 54 -16.76 -8.72 13.27
N TYR A 55 -17.08 -7.43 13.41
CA TYR A 55 -16.23 -6.47 14.09
C TYR A 55 -17.01 -5.62 15.08
N ASP A 56 -16.37 -5.36 16.21
CA ASP A 56 -16.75 -4.32 17.16
C ASP A 56 -15.89 -3.07 16.93
N PHE A 57 -16.54 -1.91 16.85
CA PHE A 57 -15.91 -0.64 16.55
C PHE A 57 -15.96 0.30 17.74
N TYR A 58 -14.80 0.83 18.12
CA TYR A 58 -14.64 1.70 19.27
C TYR A 58 -14.00 3.01 18.87
N LYS A 59 -14.36 4.06 19.61
CA LYS A 59 -13.75 5.38 19.45
C LYS A 59 -13.22 5.84 20.79
N ALA A 60 -12.04 6.46 20.77
CA ALA A 60 -11.47 7.01 21.97
C ALA A 60 -12.33 8.17 22.49
N ASP A 61 -12.49 8.21 23.81
CA ASP A 61 -13.14 9.33 24.51
C ASP A 61 -12.28 10.59 24.36
N ASP A 62 -10.97 10.43 24.49
CA ASP A 62 -9.97 11.45 24.19
C ASP A 62 -9.15 11.09 22.94
N VAL A 63 -9.62 11.56 21.78
CA VAL A 63 -8.94 11.38 20.48
C VAL A 63 -7.56 12.06 20.44
N ALA A 64 -7.32 13.09 21.25
CA ALA A 64 -6.06 13.82 21.24
C ALA A 64 -4.92 13.02 21.89
N ASN A 65 -5.24 12.21 22.91
CA ASN A 65 -4.26 11.49 23.74
C ASN A 65 -4.26 9.96 23.56
N SER A 66 -5.26 9.39 22.88
CA SER A 66 -5.42 7.93 22.65
C SER A 66 -4.49 7.28 21.61
N GLY A 67 -3.52 8.01 21.04
CA GLY A 67 -2.63 7.49 20.00
C GLY A 67 -3.31 7.33 18.63
N ALA A 68 -4.08 6.25 18.44
CA ALA A 68 -4.75 5.87 17.18
C ALA A 68 -6.15 6.49 17.01
N GLY A 69 -6.80 6.91 18.10
CA GLY A 69 -8.11 7.56 18.11
C GLY A 69 -9.32 6.62 17.96
N HIS A 70 -9.09 5.34 17.69
CA HIS A 70 -10.12 4.29 17.56
C HIS A 70 -9.46 2.92 17.69
N ILE A 71 -10.30 1.91 17.96
CA ILE A 71 -9.94 0.49 17.98
C ILE A 71 -11.00 -0.27 17.17
N ILE A 72 -10.57 -1.29 16.45
CA ILE A 72 -11.45 -2.22 15.71
C ILE A 72 -11.04 -3.61 16.17
N ILE A 73 -11.99 -4.41 16.63
CA ILE A 73 -11.74 -5.76 17.16
C ILE A 73 -12.57 -6.75 16.37
N GLU A 74 -11.92 -7.78 15.83
CA GLU A 74 -12.62 -8.95 15.31
C GLU A 74 -13.33 -9.67 16.48
N SER A 75 -14.61 -9.97 16.29
CA SER A 75 -15.50 -10.49 17.32
C SER A 75 -16.45 -11.52 16.72
N GLU A 76 -17.33 -12.07 17.54
CA GLU A 76 -18.35 -13.03 17.12
C GLU A 76 -19.73 -12.39 17.13
N ALA A 77 -20.55 -12.69 16.13
CA ALA A 77 -21.91 -12.17 16.06
C ALA A 77 -22.74 -12.64 17.26
N GLY A 78 -23.45 -11.72 17.91
CA GLY A 78 -24.27 -12.01 19.10
C GLY A 78 -23.52 -11.95 20.43
N LYS A 79 -22.20 -11.72 20.41
CA LYS A 79 -21.43 -11.43 21.64
C LYS A 79 -21.54 -9.95 22.00
N ASP A 80 -21.69 -9.67 23.29
CA ASP A 80 -21.66 -8.29 23.78
C ASP A 80 -20.28 -7.65 23.54
N PRO A 81 -20.24 -6.38 23.10
CA PRO A 81 -18.99 -5.67 22.89
C PRO A 81 -18.16 -5.58 24.18
N GLN A 82 -16.86 -5.83 24.05
CA GLN A 82 -15.92 -5.70 25.15
C GLN A 82 -15.79 -4.24 25.61
N ILE A 83 -15.67 -4.03 26.93
CA ILE A 83 -15.46 -2.70 27.49
C ILE A 83 -13.96 -2.39 27.51
N PHE A 84 -13.56 -1.28 26.90
CA PHE A 84 -12.18 -0.79 26.90
C PHE A 84 -12.09 0.55 27.61
N ASN A 85 -11.22 0.67 28.61
CA ASN A 85 -11.04 1.92 29.35
C ASN A 85 -10.60 3.06 28.41
N GLY A 86 -11.30 4.20 28.46
CA GLY A 86 -11.05 5.38 27.61
C GLY A 86 -11.57 5.26 26.17
N TYR A 87 -12.37 4.23 25.88
CA TYR A 87 -13.03 4.04 24.61
C TYR A 87 -14.50 3.69 24.82
N HIS A 88 -15.37 4.28 23.99
CA HIS A 88 -16.76 3.85 23.89
C HIS A 88 -16.97 3.03 22.62
N HIS A 89 -17.80 2.00 22.75
CA HIS A 89 -18.35 1.27 21.62
C HIS A 89 -19.23 2.20 20.77
N VAL A 90 -19.15 2.01 19.45
CA VAL A 90 -19.86 2.85 18.48
C VAL A 90 -20.87 2.03 17.67
N LEU A 91 -20.50 0.80 17.31
CA LEU A 91 -21.17 -0.02 16.30
C LEU A 91 -20.56 -1.42 16.35
N SER A 92 -21.36 -2.45 16.09
CA SER A 92 -20.90 -3.79 15.74
C SER A 92 -21.57 -4.23 14.46
N ARG A 93 -20.83 -4.87 13.55
CA ARG A 93 -21.41 -5.42 12.32
C ARG A 93 -20.50 -6.43 11.66
N GLU A 94 -21.11 -7.22 10.81
CA GLU A 94 -20.43 -7.94 9.76
C GLU A 94 -19.91 -6.97 8.68
N VAL A 95 -18.67 -7.19 8.26
CA VAL A 95 -18.01 -6.44 7.19
C VAL A 95 -17.61 -7.41 6.11
N PHE A 96 -18.22 -7.23 4.94
CA PHE A 96 -17.85 -7.90 3.71
C PHE A 96 -16.69 -7.16 3.05
N TYR A 97 -15.73 -7.87 2.50
CA TYR A 97 -14.59 -7.27 1.80
C TYR A 97 -13.97 -8.24 0.79
N LYS A 98 -13.28 -7.67 -0.20
CA LYS A 98 -12.44 -8.43 -1.12
C LYS A 98 -10.98 -8.39 -0.69
N LYS A 99 -10.24 -9.43 -1.03
CA LYS A 99 -8.76 -9.44 -0.97
C LYS A 99 -8.18 -8.95 -2.30
N LEU A 100 -6.86 -8.78 -2.35
CA LEU A 100 -6.14 -8.45 -3.58
C LEU A 100 -5.47 -9.68 -4.15
N HIS A 101 -5.70 -9.94 -5.43
CA HIS A 101 -4.90 -10.85 -6.23
C HIS A 101 -3.69 -10.09 -6.77
N ILE A 102 -2.48 -10.58 -6.48
CA ILE A 102 -1.23 -9.91 -6.84
C ILE A 102 -0.34 -10.87 -7.61
N GLU A 103 0.17 -10.39 -8.73
CA GLU A 103 1.11 -11.12 -9.58
C GLU A 103 2.38 -10.28 -9.79
N LEU A 104 3.54 -10.92 -9.58
CA LEU A 104 4.84 -10.34 -9.90
C LEU A 104 5.08 -10.37 -11.42
N LEU A 105 5.32 -9.19 -11.98
CA LEU A 105 5.67 -9.02 -13.39
C LEU A 105 7.20 -8.99 -13.58
N GLY A 106 7.66 -9.46 -14.73
CA GLY A 106 9.08 -9.48 -15.10
C GLY A 106 9.81 -10.76 -14.68
N GLY A 107 11.15 -10.71 -14.74
CA GLY A 107 12.06 -11.82 -14.46
C GLY A 107 12.42 -12.00 -12.97
N ILE A 108 11.56 -11.60 -12.04
CA ILE A 108 11.85 -11.69 -10.60
C ILE A 108 11.90 -13.17 -10.17
N LYS A 109 13.10 -13.62 -9.76
CA LYS A 109 13.32 -14.86 -8.98
C LYS A 109 13.18 -14.61 -7.49
N ILE A 110 12.29 -15.32 -6.79
CA ILE A 110 11.94 -15.02 -5.39
C ILE A 110 13.11 -15.31 -4.45
N GLU A 111 13.81 -16.43 -4.67
CA GLU A 111 14.91 -16.89 -3.83
C GLU A 111 16.10 -15.93 -3.89
N THR A 112 16.38 -15.40 -5.08
CA THR A 112 17.51 -14.50 -5.31
C THR A 112 17.18 -13.06 -4.93
N HIS A 113 16.02 -12.57 -5.36
CA HIS A 113 15.69 -11.14 -5.28
C HIS A 113 14.94 -10.75 -4.02
N GLN A 114 14.45 -11.71 -3.23
CA GLN A 114 13.72 -11.51 -1.97
C GLN A 114 12.64 -10.41 -2.08
N PRO A 115 11.70 -10.54 -3.04
CA PRO A 115 10.71 -9.51 -3.31
C PRO A 115 9.82 -9.23 -2.10
N LYS A 116 9.50 -7.95 -1.91
CA LYS A 116 8.50 -7.50 -0.94
C LYS A 116 7.59 -6.44 -1.55
N ILE A 117 6.32 -6.49 -1.19
CA ILE A 117 5.35 -5.47 -1.56
C ILE A 117 5.41 -4.36 -0.54
N ILE A 118 5.57 -3.13 -1.01
CA ILE A 118 5.55 -1.91 -0.21
C ILE A 118 4.24 -1.18 -0.46
N ILE A 119 3.51 -0.90 0.61
CA ILE A 119 2.29 -0.09 0.58
C ILE A 119 2.60 1.31 1.09
N LYS A 120 2.26 2.31 0.28
CA LYS A 120 2.31 3.72 0.67
C LYS A 120 0.89 4.25 0.68
N ARG A 121 0.54 4.98 1.73
CA ARG A 121 -0.78 5.62 1.85
C ARG A 121 -0.65 7.10 1.50
N TYR A 122 -1.74 7.70 1.05
CA TYR A 122 -1.77 9.13 0.76
C TYR A 122 -1.90 9.98 2.04
N LYS A 123 -0.90 10.81 2.35
CA LYS A 123 -0.98 11.85 3.42
C LYS A 123 -1.47 13.14 2.81
N GLN A 124 -2.52 13.72 3.40
CA GLN A 124 -2.86 15.11 3.16
C GLN A 124 -1.84 16.05 3.82
N LYS A 125 -1.75 17.28 3.30
CA LYS A 125 -0.90 18.34 3.86
C LYS A 125 -1.20 18.54 5.35
N LYS A 126 -0.17 18.46 6.19
CA LYS A 126 -0.27 18.56 7.65
C LYS A 126 0.85 19.43 8.21
N ARG A 127 0.52 20.35 9.11
CA ARG A 127 1.50 21.08 9.93
C ARG A 127 1.83 20.21 11.14
N LEU A 128 3.11 19.90 11.32
CA LEU A 128 3.59 19.16 12.48
C LEU A 128 3.72 20.09 13.69
N ARG A 129 3.81 19.51 14.90
CA ARG A 129 4.05 20.27 16.14
C ARG A 129 5.35 21.10 16.08
N SER A 130 6.35 20.62 15.34
CA SER A 130 7.59 21.36 15.06
C SER A 130 7.43 22.59 14.15
N GLY A 131 6.22 22.87 13.66
CA GLY A 131 5.96 23.96 12.70
C GLY A 131 6.18 23.57 11.23
N PHE A 132 6.91 22.49 10.94
CA PHE A 132 7.17 22.00 9.58
C PHE A 132 5.87 21.62 8.86
N LYS A 133 5.71 22.07 7.61
CA LYS A 133 4.57 21.71 6.75
C LYS A 133 4.95 20.52 5.88
N LYS A 134 4.44 19.34 6.22
CA LYS A 134 4.57 18.15 5.37
C LYS A 134 3.67 18.30 4.14
N LYS A 135 4.25 18.16 2.95
CA LYS A 135 3.52 18.18 1.66
C LYS A 135 2.57 16.98 1.59
N SER A 136 1.57 17.08 0.72
CA SER A 136 0.72 15.94 0.38
C SER A 136 1.45 14.96 -0.53
N GLY A 137 1.09 13.68 -0.46
CA GLY A 137 1.68 12.64 -1.31
C GLY A 137 1.58 11.25 -0.70
N PHE A 138 2.11 10.26 -1.41
CA PHE A 138 2.16 8.88 -0.92
C PHE A 138 3.40 8.64 -0.08
N TYR A 139 3.20 8.16 1.15
CA TYR A 139 4.29 7.89 2.10
C TYR A 139 4.16 6.48 2.65
N ARG A 140 5.30 5.78 2.75
CA ARG A 140 5.42 4.52 3.50
C ARG A 140 5.18 4.82 4.98
N GLU A 141 4.33 4.04 5.62
CA GLU A 141 4.19 4.03 7.08
C GLU A 141 5.40 3.29 7.68
N LYS A 142 5.80 3.65 8.90
CA LYS A 142 6.64 2.75 9.68
C LYS A 142 5.77 1.56 10.09
N MET A 143 6.31 0.35 10.11
CA MET A 143 5.55 -0.84 10.53
C MET A 143 4.94 -0.66 11.92
N THR A 144 5.70 -0.13 12.88
CA THR A 144 5.21 0.17 14.24
C THR A 144 4.08 1.21 14.28
N ASP A 145 4.03 2.14 13.32
CA ASP A 145 2.90 3.05 13.20
C ASP A 145 1.69 2.34 12.58
N ALA A 146 1.89 1.45 11.61
CA ALA A 146 0.83 0.71 10.93
C ALA A 146 0.13 -0.28 11.89
N GLU A 147 0.90 -0.94 12.77
CA GLU A 147 0.41 -1.88 13.79
C GLU A 147 -0.59 -1.25 14.77
N LEU A 148 -0.45 0.05 15.07
CA LEU A 148 -1.43 0.78 15.91
C LEU A 148 -2.84 0.79 15.32
N TRP A 149 -2.96 0.59 14.02
CA TRP A 149 -4.24 0.46 13.32
C TRP A 149 -4.46 -0.97 12.82
N GLN A 150 -3.73 -1.97 13.31
CA GLN A 150 -3.83 -3.38 12.89
C GLN A 150 -3.69 -3.56 11.37
N ARG A 151 -2.71 -2.88 10.77
CA ARG A 151 -2.38 -3.05 9.34
C ARG A 151 -0.87 -3.15 9.14
N LYS A 152 -0.46 -3.51 7.92
CA LYS A 152 0.95 -3.63 7.52
C LYS A 152 1.27 -2.67 6.39
N SER A 153 2.49 -2.14 6.38
CA SER A 153 3.01 -1.36 5.24
C SER A 153 3.84 -2.19 4.27
N GLU A 154 4.14 -3.44 4.64
CA GLU A 154 5.06 -4.32 3.92
C GLU A 154 4.60 -5.77 4.00
N TYR A 155 4.74 -6.49 2.89
CA TYR A 155 4.40 -7.91 2.79
C TYR A 155 5.51 -8.65 2.07
N ILE A 156 5.99 -9.75 2.65
CA ILE A 156 6.97 -10.63 2.03
C ILE A 156 6.25 -11.40 0.91
N VAL A 157 6.85 -11.43 -0.28
CA VAL A 157 6.33 -12.20 -1.40
C VAL A 157 6.94 -13.59 -1.37
N LYS A 158 6.08 -14.61 -1.26
CA LYS A 158 6.49 -16.02 -1.19
C LYS A 158 6.33 -16.75 -2.52
N GLU A 159 5.39 -16.28 -3.34
CA GLU A 159 4.99 -16.91 -4.60
C GLU A 159 4.79 -15.84 -5.67
N ARG A 160 4.91 -16.22 -6.94
CA ARG A 160 4.79 -15.28 -8.06
C ARG A 160 3.39 -14.67 -8.15
N GLU A 161 2.39 -15.46 -7.78
CA GLU A 161 0.99 -15.11 -7.73
C GLU A 161 0.49 -15.40 -6.31
N MET A 162 -0.17 -14.44 -5.67
CA MET A 162 -0.65 -14.61 -4.29
C MET A 162 -1.90 -13.78 -4.00
N ILE A 163 -2.68 -14.26 -3.03
CA ILE A 163 -3.79 -13.49 -2.45
C ILE A 163 -3.28 -12.72 -1.23
N LEU A 164 -3.46 -11.40 -1.25
CA LEU A 164 -3.09 -10.50 -0.17
C LEU A 164 -4.34 -10.00 0.54
N ASP A 165 -4.43 -10.29 1.84
CA ASP A 165 -5.39 -9.66 2.73
C ASP A 165 -4.80 -8.38 3.35
N LEU A 166 -5.41 -7.24 3.02
CA LEU A 166 -5.06 -5.95 3.62
C LEU A 166 -5.86 -5.66 4.88
N GLU A 167 -6.87 -6.48 5.20
CA GLU A 167 -7.89 -6.21 6.22
C GLU A 167 -8.42 -4.77 6.09
N PRO A 168 -9.07 -4.47 4.95
CA PRO A 168 -9.20 -3.09 4.47
C PRO A 168 -10.06 -2.19 5.38
N ILE A 169 -10.85 -2.76 6.28
CA ILE A 169 -11.61 -2.02 7.30
C ILE A 169 -10.72 -1.16 8.20
N HIS A 170 -9.50 -1.62 8.49
CA HIS A 170 -8.50 -0.92 9.33
C HIS A 170 -7.94 0.36 8.68
N TYR A 171 -8.23 0.60 7.41
CA TYR A 171 -7.92 1.85 6.72
C TYR A 171 -8.95 2.94 6.99
N PHE A 172 -10.02 2.62 7.71
CA PHE A 172 -11.11 3.52 8.04
C PHE A 172 -11.27 3.68 9.56
N ARG A 173 -11.65 4.89 9.96
CA ARG A 173 -12.02 5.25 11.32
C ARG A 173 -13.53 5.10 11.46
N PRO A 174 -14.00 4.44 12.53
CA PRO A 174 -15.42 4.22 12.76
C PRO A 174 -16.20 5.49 13.07
N ASN A 175 -17.50 5.39 12.82
CA ASN A 175 -18.51 6.40 13.09
C ASN A 175 -19.83 5.69 13.43
N LYS A 176 -20.81 6.41 13.97
CA LYS A 176 -22.12 5.84 14.35
C LYS A 176 -22.83 5.15 13.19
N ALA A 177 -22.61 5.64 11.96
CA ALA A 177 -23.11 5.01 10.75
C ALA A 177 -21.92 4.54 9.90
N TYR A 178 -21.99 3.28 9.43
CA TYR A 178 -20.92 2.66 8.62
C TYR A 178 -20.55 3.49 7.39
N LYS A 179 -21.56 3.94 6.63
CA LYS A 179 -21.36 4.81 5.45
C LYS A 179 -20.61 6.13 5.72
N ASN A 180 -20.53 6.54 6.99
CA ASN A 180 -19.86 7.78 7.43
C ASN A 180 -18.46 7.51 8.00
N PHE A 181 -17.92 6.31 7.85
CA PHE A 181 -16.53 6.03 8.17
C PHE A 181 -15.62 6.88 7.27
N LEU A 182 -14.50 7.32 7.82
CA LEU A 182 -13.54 8.19 7.12
C LEU A 182 -12.16 7.56 7.17
N PRO A 183 -11.24 7.89 6.25
CA PRO A 183 -9.89 7.33 6.29
C PRO A 183 -9.21 7.52 7.65
N SER A 184 -8.63 6.43 8.16
CA SER A 184 -7.97 6.41 9.47
C SER A 184 -6.67 7.22 9.45
N GLY A 185 -6.45 7.95 10.54
CA GLY A 185 -5.36 8.90 10.69
C GLY A 185 -5.31 9.43 12.12
N SER A 186 -4.52 10.47 12.36
CA SER A 186 -4.47 11.15 13.65
C SER A 186 -4.33 12.66 13.44
N LEU A 187 -5.05 13.43 14.26
CA LEU A 187 -4.98 14.89 14.25
C LEU A 187 -3.61 15.36 14.75
N ASN A 188 -3.11 14.75 15.83
CA ASN A 188 -2.05 15.35 16.63
C ASN A 188 -0.71 14.58 16.59
N LYS A 189 -0.70 13.32 16.15
CA LYS A 189 0.53 12.53 16.07
C LYS A 189 1.45 13.04 14.95
N SER A 190 2.71 13.31 15.27
CA SER A 190 3.70 13.68 14.26
C SER A 190 3.92 12.51 13.31
N GLY A 191 4.05 12.78 12.01
CA GLY A 191 4.25 11.73 11.00
C GLY A 191 2.99 10.96 10.59
N SER A 192 1.86 11.09 11.31
CA SER A 192 0.59 10.44 10.94
C SER A 192 -0.16 11.14 9.81
N PHE A 193 -1.15 10.45 9.26
CA PHE A 193 -2.07 10.95 8.24
C PHE A 193 -3.08 11.88 8.88
N LYS A 194 -3.39 13.01 8.23
CA LYS A 194 -4.55 13.82 8.62
C LYS A 194 -5.82 13.13 8.14
N TYR A 195 -6.87 13.18 8.96
CA TYR A 195 -8.21 12.73 8.54
C TYR A 195 -8.63 13.51 7.29
N SER A 196 -8.88 12.78 6.21
CA SER A 196 -9.47 13.34 5.01
C SER A 196 -10.99 13.32 5.13
N ARG A 197 -11.63 14.45 4.82
CA ARG A 197 -13.07 14.51 4.58
C ARG A 197 -13.29 14.40 3.08
N HIS A 198 -13.56 13.20 2.61
CA HIS A 198 -13.98 12.96 1.22
C HIS A 198 -15.50 12.76 1.20
N GLY A 199 -16.16 13.19 0.12
CA GLY A 199 -17.61 12.98 -0.05
C GLY A 199 -18.00 11.50 -0.22
N LYS A 200 -17.06 10.67 -0.71
CA LYS A 200 -17.14 9.20 -0.70
C LYS A 200 -16.05 8.64 0.20
N ALA A 201 -16.37 7.66 1.04
CA ALA A 201 -15.41 7.04 1.96
C ALA A 201 -14.45 6.12 1.20
N PHE A 202 -13.34 6.67 0.71
CA PHE A 202 -12.24 5.90 0.13
C PHE A 202 -10.88 6.29 0.69
N VAL A 203 -9.93 5.35 0.63
CA VAL A 203 -8.54 5.53 1.05
C VAL A 203 -7.61 5.30 -0.14
N PRO A 204 -6.92 6.34 -0.64
CA PRO A 204 -5.94 6.17 -1.69
C PRO A 204 -4.63 5.60 -1.15
N ILE A 205 -4.16 4.52 -1.79
CA ILE A 205 -2.87 3.88 -1.54
C ILE A 205 -2.13 3.64 -2.86
N THR A 206 -0.83 3.39 -2.76
CA THR A 206 -0.01 2.90 -3.87
C THR A 206 0.73 1.66 -3.41
N MET A 207 0.87 0.69 -4.30
CA MET A 207 1.58 -0.55 -4.08
C MET A 207 2.69 -0.69 -5.11
N GLN A 208 3.85 -1.16 -4.69
CA GLN A 208 5.00 -1.39 -5.56
C GLN A 208 5.81 -2.56 -5.01
N VAL A 209 6.54 -3.26 -5.86
CA VAL A 209 7.48 -4.29 -5.41
C VAL A 209 8.86 -3.67 -5.21
N GLU A 210 9.52 -4.06 -4.12
CA GLU A 210 10.93 -3.80 -3.84
C GLU A 210 11.67 -5.14 -3.91
N ILE A 211 12.78 -5.17 -4.65
CA ILE A 211 13.66 -6.33 -4.77
C ILE A 211 15.08 -5.96 -4.33
N LEU A 212 15.88 -6.96 -4.00
CA LEU A 212 17.29 -6.83 -3.71
C LEU A 212 18.11 -7.40 -4.88
N ILE A 213 19.04 -6.61 -5.40
CA ILE A 213 20.07 -7.05 -6.34
C ILE A 213 21.41 -6.67 -5.72
N ASN A 214 22.24 -7.65 -5.40
CA ASN A 214 23.55 -7.45 -4.77
C ASN A 214 23.49 -6.58 -3.50
N GLY A 215 22.45 -6.74 -2.69
CA GLY A 215 22.21 -5.96 -1.47
C GLY A 215 21.63 -4.56 -1.67
N ILE A 216 21.44 -4.11 -2.92
CA ILE A 216 20.85 -2.81 -3.26
C ILE A 216 19.36 -2.98 -3.52
N ALA A 217 18.53 -2.11 -2.93
CA ALA A 217 17.08 -2.15 -3.07
C ALA A 217 16.61 -1.38 -4.32
N TYR A 218 15.94 -2.10 -5.23
CA TYR A 218 15.30 -1.54 -6.42
C TYR A 218 13.78 -1.59 -6.29
N ARG A 219 13.09 -0.60 -6.86
CA ARG A 219 11.64 -0.46 -6.72
C ARG A 219 10.98 -0.34 -8.09
N SER A 220 9.87 -1.05 -8.27
CA SER A 220 9.03 -0.90 -9.46
C SER A 220 8.32 0.46 -9.48
N GLN A 221 7.70 0.76 -10.62
CA GLN A 221 6.66 1.78 -10.68
C GLN A 221 5.51 1.45 -9.71
N PRO A 222 4.91 2.45 -9.06
CA PRO A 222 3.77 2.25 -8.18
C PRO A 222 2.48 2.05 -8.95
N VAL A 223 1.68 1.09 -8.51
CA VAL A 223 0.29 0.90 -8.93
C VAL A 223 -0.62 1.66 -7.96
N GLY A 224 -1.42 2.58 -8.48
CA GLY A 224 -2.39 3.36 -7.72
C GLY A 224 -3.67 2.57 -7.47
N LEU A 225 -4.20 2.65 -6.25
CA LEU A 225 -5.48 2.04 -5.92
C LEU A 225 -6.20 2.76 -4.78
N LYS A 226 -7.53 2.70 -4.83
CA LYS A 226 -8.43 3.26 -3.83
C LYS A 226 -9.19 2.13 -3.15
N ILE A 227 -9.07 2.04 -1.83
CA ILE A 227 -9.91 1.18 -1.00
C ILE A 227 -11.25 1.88 -0.85
N ILE A 228 -12.33 1.31 -1.35
CA ILE A 228 -13.68 1.84 -1.33
C ILE A 228 -14.47 1.10 -0.25
N LEU A 229 -15.01 1.83 0.74
CA LEU A 229 -15.73 1.22 1.87
C LEU A 229 -17.00 0.44 1.47
N GLY A 230 -17.62 0.78 0.34
CA GLY A 230 -19.00 0.39 0.04
C GLY A 230 -19.99 1.42 0.60
N SER A 231 -21.10 1.61 -0.09
CA SER A 231 -22.10 2.64 0.20
C SER A 231 -23.56 2.19 0.04
N ALA A 232 -23.81 0.97 -0.46
CA ALA A 232 -25.13 0.57 -0.97
C ALA A 232 -25.98 -0.33 -0.05
N GLY A 233 -25.44 -0.92 1.02
CA GLY A 233 -26.22 -1.77 1.94
C GLY A 233 -25.38 -2.56 2.95
N ASP A 234 -26.02 -3.44 3.71
CA ASP A 234 -25.34 -4.24 4.74
C ASP A 234 -24.43 -5.33 4.18
N THR A 235 -24.63 -5.69 2.90
CA THR A 235 -23.86 -6.68 2.15
C THR A 235 -22.86 -6.07 1.16
N ASP A 236 -22.78 -4.74 1.08
CA ASP A 236 -21.85 -4.09 0.16
C ASP A 236 -20.40 -4.28 0.65
N SER A 237 -19.59 -4.96 -0.15
CA SER A 237 -18.24 -5.33 0.23
C SER A 237 -17.27 -4.17 0.04
N ILE A 238 -16.35 -4.00 0.99
CA ILE A 238 -15.17 -3.16 0.78
C ILE A 238 -14.40 -3.70 -0.43
N ASN A 239 -14.15 -2.84 -1.41
CA ASN A 239 -13.57 -3.22 -2.70
C ASN A 239 -12.45 -2.25 -3.11
N TYR A 240 -11.76 -2.55 -4.20
CA TYR A 240 -10.64 -1.76 -4.70
C TYR A 240 -10.91 -1.24 -6.11
N LEU A 241 -10.64 0.04 -6.32
CA LEU A 241 -10.59 0.65 -7.64
C LEU A 241 -9.12 0.91 -7.99
N LEU A 242 -8.66 0.40 -9.12
CA LEU A 242 -7.33 0.71 -9.65
C LEU A 242 -7.37 2.03 -10.43
N ASP A 243 -6.33 2.84 -10.26
CA ASP A 243 -6.13 4.11 -10.96
C ASP A 243 -5.27 3.94 -12.22
#